data_AF-A0A845M9F7-F1
#
_entry.id   AF-A0A845M9F7-F1
#
_cell.length_a   1.000
_cell.length_b   1.000
_cell.length_c   1.000
_cell.angle_alpha   90.00
_cell.angle_beta   90.00
_cell.angle_gamma   90.00
#
_symmetry.space_group_name_H-M   'P 1'
#
loop_
_entity.id
_entity.type
_entity.pdbx_description
1 polymer ?
#
loop_
_entity_poly.entity_id
_entity_poly.type
_entity_poly.pdbx_seq_one_letter_code
_entity_poly.pdbx_strand_id
1 'polypeptide(L)'
;MRTALLPFALAAPITAQAEGAKLALDCTGPDGATHSFLFAPVETDDTGMGLVTVGDDATPGIAGGFFGPWSWIRDEVKYTLMVDGDATDAGVPMLLHALDTTSAPFTSTLENMTCEAPF
;
A
#
# COMPACT_ATOMS: atom_id res chain seq x y z
N MET A 1 56.05 -8.52 22.69
CA MET A 1 56.15 -9.30 21.45
C MET A 1 54.93 -10.21 21.35
N ARG A 2 53.88 -9.78 20.61
CA ARG A 2 52.98 -10.57 19.75
C ARG A 2 51.72 -9.76 19.44
N THR A 3 51.68 -9.28 18.20
CA THR A 3 50.57 -8.66 17.48
C THR A 3 49.59 -9.74 17.02
N ALA A 4 48.28 -9.47 17.08
CA ALA A 4 47.24 -10.01 16.20
C ALA A 4 45.97 -9.14 16.40
N LEU A 5 45.75 -8.06 15.63
CA LEU A 5 45.01 -7.98 14.35
C LEU A 5 43.61 -8.64 14.40
N LEU A 6 42.59 -7.77 14.45
CA LEU A 6 41.16 -8.04 14.23
C LEU A 6 40.90 -8.67 12.84
N PRO A 7 39.74 -9.31 12.68
CA PRO A 7 38.83 -8.81 11.66
C PRO A 7 37.46 -8.46 12.23
N PHE A 8 37.00 -7.28 11.80
CA PHE A 8 35.62 -6.85 11.77
C PHE A 8 34.71 -7.97 11.25
N ALA A 9 33.75 -8.41 12.06
CA ALA A 9 32.52 -9.00 11.55
C ALA A 9 31.45 -7.90 11.59
N LEU A 10 31.42 -7.06 10.55
CA LEU A 10 30.17 -6.38 10.19
C LEU A 10 29.23 -7.48 9.69
N ALA A 11 28.40 -8.00 10.58
CA ALA A 11 27.15 -8.60 10.15
C ALA A 11 26.22 -7.42 9.80
N ALA A 12 26.33 -6.91 8.57
CA ALA A 12 25.31 -6.06 8.01
C ALA A 12 23.99 -6.85 7.97
N PRO A 13 22.84 -6.22 8.27
CA PRO A 13 21.58 -6.90 8.39
C PRO A 13 21.24 -7.57 7.05
N ILE A 14 20.94 -8.86 7.11
CA ILE A 14 20.31 -9.56 5.99
C ILE A 14 18.95 -8.87 5.83
N THR A 15 18.83 -8.01 4.82
CA THR A 15 17.54 -7.52 4.32
C THR A 15 16.83 -8.69 3.66
N ALA A 16 16.35 -9.61 4.48
CA ALA A 16 15.22 -10.43 4.11
C ALA A 16 14.04 -9.45 4.11
N GLN A 17 13.66 -8.96 2.93
CA GLN A 17 12.29 -8.49 2.77
C GLN A 17 11.42 -9.68 3.17
N ALA A 18 10.82 -9.59 4.35
CA ALA A 18 10.09 -10.69 4.95
C ALA A 18 8.95 -11.07 3.99
N GLU A 19 8.97 -12.31 3.53
CA GLU A 19 7.82 -12.98 2.93
C GLU A 19 6.63 -12.76 3.90
N GLY A 20 5.67 -11.91 3.51
CA GLY A 20 4.54 -11.51 4.36
C GLY A 20 4.59 -10.11 4.99
N ALA A 21 5.51 -9.23 4.60
CA ALA A 21 5.45 -7.81 4.97
C ALA A 21 4.15 -7.18 4.44
N LYS A 22 3.31 -6.68 5.35
CA LYS A 22 2.06 -5.98 4.99
C LYS A 22 2.32 -4.48 4.96
N LEU A 23 1.75 -3.82 3.97
CA LEU A 23 1.65 -2.37 3.91
C LEU A 23 0.33 -1.95 4.54
N ALA A 24 0.39 -1.10 5.57
CA ALA A 24 -0.79 -0.43 6.12
C ALA A 24 -0.72 1.05 5.75
N LEU A 25 -1.79 1.59 5.18
CA LEU A 25 -1.96 3.01 4.89
C LEU A 25 -3.12 3.52 5.72
N ASP A 26 -2.81 4.30 6.73
CA ASP A 26 -3.80 5.01 7.53
C ASP A 26 -4.03 6.40 6.90
N CYS A 27 -5.27 6.62 6.49
CA CYS A 27 -5.70 7.74 5.66
C CYS A 27 -6.76 8.55 6.39
N THR A 28 -6.69 9.87 6.28
CA THR A 28 -7.71 10.78 6.77
C THR A 28 -8.46 11.38 5.59
N GLY A 29 -9.78 11.20 5.57
CA GLY A 29 -10.70 11.76 4.59
C GLY A 29 -10.97 13.25 4.80
N PRO A 30 -11.71 13.88 3.88
CA PRO A 30 -11.94 15.32 3.89
C PRO A 30 -12.86 15.77 5.05
N ASP A 31 -13.65 14.84 5.60
CA ASP A 31 -14.49 15.03 6.78
C ASP A 31 -13.77 14.72 8.10
N GLY A 32 -12.50 14.31 8.04
CA GLY A 32 -11.70 13.89 9.18
C GLY A 32 -11.89 12.43 9.58
N ALA A 33 -12.68 11.64 8.82
CA ALA A 33 -12.79 10.20 9.05
C ALA A 33 -11.48 9.48 8.75
N THR A 34 -11.14 8.47 9.54
CA THR A 34 -9.92 7.67 9.34
C THR A 34 -10.27 6.35 8.65
N HIS A 35 -9.50 6.01 7.62
CA HIS A 35 -9.61 4.79 6.82
C HIS A 35 -8.26 4.07 6.84
N SER A 36 -8.25 2.79 7.21
CA SER A 36 -7.03 1.96 7.16
C SER A 36 -7.12 1.00 5.98
N PHE A 37 -6.12 1.04 5.10
CA PHE A 37 -5.98 0.12 3.98
C PHE A 37 -4.79 -0.80 4.23
N LEU A 38 -5.07 -2.10 4.35
CA LEU A 38 -4.06 -3.13 4.54
C LEU A 38 -3.82 -3.87 3.23
N PHE A 39 -2.60 -3.86 2.71
CA PHE A 39 -2.20 -4.60 1.52
C PHE A 39 -1.14 -5.64 1.90
N ALA A 40 -1.44 -6.91 1.67
CA ALA A 40 -0.49 -8.00 1.90
C ALA A 40 -0.13 -8.67 0.57
N PRO A 41 1.17 -8.79 0.22
CA PRO A 41 1.59 -9.39 -1.04
C PRO A 41 1.23 -10.88 -1.08
N VAL A 42 0.78 -11.34 -2.26
CA VAL A 42 0.55 -12.76 -2.57
C VAL A 42 1.60 -13.23 -3.56
N GLU A 43 1.70 -12.52 -4.68
CA GLU A 43 2.69 -12.76 -5.73
C GLU A 43 3.03 -11.41 -6.36
N THR A 44 4.09 -10.77 -5.84
CA THR A 44 4.58 -9.48 -6.33
C THR A 44 6.01 -9.61 -6.83
N ASP A 45 6.34 -8.85 -7.87
CA ASP A 45 7.72 -8.74 -8.36
C ASP A 45 8.58 -7.81 -7.48
N ASP A 46 9.85 -7.64 -7.86
CA ASP A 46 10.83 -6.80 -7.15
C ASP A 46 10.47 -5.31 -7.14
N THR A 47 9.41 -4.89 -7.85
CA THR A 47 8.88 -3.53 -7.87
C THR A 47 7.58 -3.38 -7.06
N GLY A 48 7.13 -4.46 -6.42
CA GLY A 48 5.89 -4.52 -5.65
C GLY A 48 4.65 -4.61 -6.52
N MET A 49 4.79 -4.86 -7.82
CA MET A 49 3.67 -5.04 -8.74
C MET A 49 3.20 -6.50 -8.71
N GLY A 50 1.90 -6.73 -8.66
CA GLY A 50 1.34 -8.08 -8.73
C GLY A 50 0.10 -8.28 -7.87
N LEU A 51 -0.13 -9.54 -7.49
CA LEU A 51 -1.30 -9.94 -6.70
C LEU A 51 -1.09 -9.61 -5.23
N VAL A 52 -2.11 -9.00 -4.63
CA VAL A 52 -2.18 -8.68 -3.20
C VAL A 52 -3.51 -9.13 -2.61
N THR A 53 -3.59 -9.16 -1.29
CA THR A 53 -4.86 -9.18 -0.57
C THR A 53 -5.08 -7.86 0.15
N VAL A 54 -6.33 -7.41 0.23
CA VAL A 54 -6.75 -6.12 0.77
C VAL A 54 -7.61 -6.32 2.00
N GLY A 55 -7.29 -5.61 3.09
CA GLY A 55 -8.04 -5.65 4.34
C GLY A 55 -7.90 -6.97 5.11
N ASP A 56 -8.62 -7.07 6.23
CA ASP A 56 -8.63 -8.26 7.09
C ASP A 56 -9.40 -9.44 6.48
N ASP A 57 -10.32 -9.17 5.56
CA ASP A 57 -11.04 -10.19 4.80
C ASP A 57 -10.20 -10.80 3.67
N ALA A 58 -8.97 -10.31 3.50
CA ALA A 58 -8.03 -10.74 2.47
C ALA A 58 -8.63 -10.70 1.05
N THR A 59 -9.39 -9.65 0.75
CA THR A 59 -10.02 -9.45 -0.56
C THR A 59 -8.96 -9.45 -1.66
N PRO A 60 -9.08 -10.28 -2.72
CA PRO A 60 -8.09 -10.27 -3.81
C PRO A 60 -7.98 -8.90 -4.48
N GLY A 61 -6.75 -8.44 -4.69
CA GLY A 61 -6.44 -7.17 -5.34
C GLY A 61 -5.19 -7.24 -6.18
N ILE A 62 -4.87 -6.13 -6.83
CA ILE A 62 -3.69 -5.94 -7.67
C ILE A 62 -2.99 -4.65 -7.23
N ALA A 63 -1.68 -4.73 -7.00
CA ALA A 63 -0.82 -3.58 -6.83
C ALA A 63 -0.10 -3.26 -8.15
N GLY A 64 -0.05 -1.98 -8.53
CA GLY A 64 0.73 -1.48 -9.65
C GLY A 64 2.21 -1.18 -9.33
N GLY A 65 2.60 -1.38 -8.07
CA GLY A 65 3.94 -1.13 -7.54
C GLY A 65 3.89 -0.88 -6.03
N PHE A 66 5.06 -0.63 -5.41
CA PHE A 66 5.17 -0.36 -3.97
C PHE A 66 4.29 0.80 -3.45
N PHE A 67 4.03 1.80 -4.29
CA PHE A 67 3.22 2.97 -3.95
C PHE A 67 1.89 2.98 -4.71
N GLY A 68 1.45 1.79 -5.14
CA GLY A 68 0.20 1.61 -5.86
C GLY A 68 0.32 1.91 -7.37
N PRO A 69 -0.82 2.14 -8.04
CA PRO A 69 -2.17 2.09 -7.49
C PRO A 69 -2.53 0.70 -6.98
N TRP A 70 -3.39 0.61 -5.97
CA TRP A 70 -3.97 -0.66 -5.49
C TRP A 70 -5.41 -0.75 -5.93
N SER A 71 -5.78 -1.84 -6.60
CA SER A 71 -7.14 -2.06 -7.09
C SER A 71 -7.72 -3.35 -6.53
N TRP A 72 -8.98 -3.34 -6.13
CA TRP A 72 -9.71 -4.53 -5.67
C TRP A 72 -11.20 -4.41 -6.00
N ILE A 73 -11.93 -5.50 -5.83
CA ILE A 73 -13.39 -5.53 -6.01
C ILE A 73 -14.03 -6.00 -4.72
N ARG A 74 -15.01 -5.23 -4.22
CA ARG A 74 -15.86 -5.62 -3.10
C ARG A 74 -17.29 -5.24 -3.45
N ASP A 75 -18.23 -6.16 -3.23
CA ASP A 75 -19.66 -5.96 -3.47
C ASP A 75 -19.96 -5.38 -4.88
N GLU A 76 -19.29 -5.92 -5.91
CA GLU A 76 -19.42 -5.49 -7.32
C GLU A 76 -18.97 -4.04 -7.62
N VAL A 77 -18.41 -3.35 -6.62
CA VAL A 77 -17.76 -2.05 -6.76
C VAL A 77 -16.26 -2.24 -6.94
N LYS A 78 -15.71 -1.60 -7.97
CA LYS A 78 -14.27 -1.60 -8.26
C LYS A 78 -13.64 -0.43 -7.55
N TYR A 79 -12.75 -0.70 -6.62
CA TYR A 79 -12.00 0.31 -5.88
C TYR A 79 -10.58 0.43 -6.43
N THR A 80 -10.07 1.66 -6.49
CA THR A 80 -8.67 1.94 -6.77
C THR A 80 -8.18 3.05 -5.83
N LEU A 81 -7.15 2.75 -5.03
CA LEU A 81 -6.43 3.72 -4.22
C LEU A 81 -5.13 4.11 -4.93
N MET A 82 -4.87 5.41 -5.07
CA MET A 82 -3.67 5.91 -5.77
C MET A 82 -3.10 7.17 -5.13
N VAL A 83 -1.80 7.39 -5.29
CA VAL A 83 -1.13 8.64 -4.95
C VAL A 83 -1.61 9.75 -5.88
N ASP A 84 -2.03 10.88 -5.30
CA ASP A 84 -2.61 12.04 -5.99
C ASP A 84 -1.81 13.33 -5.71
N GLY A 85 -0.50 13.20 -5.51
CA GLY A 85 0.38 14.34 -5.30
C GLY A 85 1.71 13.98 -4.66
N ASP A 86 2.50 15.01 -4.38
CA ASP A 86 3.77 14.87 -3.69
C ASP A 86 3.55 14.73 -2.18
N ALA A 87 4.40 13.93 -1.52
CA ALA A 87 4.40 13.82 -0.06
C ALA A 87 4.73 15.18 0.59
N THR A 88 4.03 15.49 1.66
CA THR A 88 4.20 16.71 2.46
C THR A 88 4.42 16.37 3.93
N ASP A 89 4.70 17.36 4.76
CA ASP A 89 4.76 17.19 6.22
C ASP A 89 3.42 16.72 6.83
N ALA A 90 2.31 16.91 6.11
CA ALA A 90 0.99 16.44 6.53
C ALA A 90 0.70 14.99 6.11
N GLY A 91 1.54 14.39 5.26
CA GLY A 91 1.34 13.06 4.70
C GLY A 91 1.35 13.04 3.17
N VAL A 92 0.95 11.90 2.61
CA VAL A 92 0.87 11.62 1.17
C VAL A 92 -0.57 11.87 0.70
N PRO A 93 -0.82 12.79 -0.23
CA PRO A 93 -2.12 12.95 -0.86
C PRO A 93 -2.50 11.69 -1.64
N MET A 94 -3.71 11.20 -1.41
CA MET A 94 -4.23 9.97 -1.99
C MET A 94 -5.64 10.17 -2.52
N LEU A 95 -6.02 9.39 -3.52
CA LEU A 95 -7.34 9.39 -4.12
C LEU A 95 -7.90 7.97 -4.10
N LEU A 96 -9.05 7.79 -3.45
CA LEU A 96 -9.86 6.59 -3.56
C LEU A 96 -10.92 6.80 -4.62
N HIS A 97 -10.84 6.01 -5.69
CA HIS A 97 -11.87 5.92 -6.71
C HIS A 97 -12.71 4.67 -6.47
N ALA A 98 -14.03 4.82 -6.48
CA ALA A 98 -14.96 3.69 -6.47
C ALA A 98 -15.86 3.77 -7.71
N LEU A 99 -15.85 2.71 -8.52
CA LEU A 99 -16.71 2.55 -9.69
C LEU A 99 -17.75 1.47 -9.40
N ASP A 100 -19.00 1.89 -9.22
CA ASP A 100 -20.13 1.02 -8.99
C ASP A 100 -20.71 0.57 -10.35
N THR A 101 -20.67 -0.75 -10.57
CA THR A 101 -21.14 -1.38 -11.81
C THR A 101 -22.50 -2.09 -11.67
N THR A 102 -23.15 -1.96 -10.51
CA THR A 102 -24.41 -2.64 -10.17
C THR A 102 -25.66 -1.97 -10.74
N SER A 103 -25.54 -0.71 -11.18
CA SER A 103 -26.62 0.09 -11.75
C SER A 103 -26.29 0.61 -13.15
N ALA A 104 -27.32 0.93 -13.94
CA ALA A 104 -27.16 1.54 -15.27
C ALA A 104 -27.86 2.92 -15.29
N PRO A 105 -27.14 4.02 -15.59
CA PRO A 105 -25.70 4.08 -15.90
C PRO A 105 -24.81 3.74 -14.69
N PHE A 106 -23.60 3.26 -14.95
CA PHE A 106 -22.59 3.09 -13.90
C PHE A 106 -22.33 4.43 -13.21
N THR A 107 -22.05 4.38 -11.92
CA THR A 107 -21.73 5.56 -11.10
C THR A 107 -20.31 5.47 -10.57
N SER A 108 -19.68 6.62 -10.33
CA SER A 108 -18.37 6.66 -9.71
C SER A 108 -18.27 7.75 -8.66
N THR A 109 -17.46 7.50 -7.65
CA THR A 109 -17.10 8.46 -6.60
C THR A 109 -15.60 8.60 -6.51
N LEU A 110 -15.17 9.80 -6.14
CA LEU A 110 -13.77 10.15 -5.90
C LEU A 110 -13.68 10.76 -4.50
N GLU A 111 -12.77 10.23 -3.71
CA GLU A 111 -12.52 10.70 -2.34
C GLU A 111 -11.04 11.01 -2.17
N ASN A 112 -10.73 12.29 -1.97
CA ASN A 112 -9.39 12.75 -1.65
C ASN A 112 -9.10 12.51 -0.17
N MET A 113 -7.96 11.91 0.13
CA MET A 113 -7.49 11.62 1.47
C MET A 113 -6.03 12.05 1.64
N THR A 114 -5.58 12.16 2.88
CA THR A 114 -4.15 12.26 3.20
C THR A 114 -3.76 11.05 4.04
N CYS A 115 -2.80 10.27 3.56
CA CYS A 115 -2.34 9.07 4.26
C CYS A 115 -0.95 9.28 4.86
N GLU A 116 -0.66 8.55 5.94
CA GLU A 116 0.68 8.52 6.49
C GLU A 116 1.66 7.97 5.44
N ALA A 117 2.86 8.55 5.38
CA ALA A 117 3.89 8.05 4.48
C ALA A 117 4.30 6.64 4.95
N PRO A 118 4.34 5.63 4.06
CA PRO A 118 4.77 4.30 4.44
C PRO A 118 6.28 4.32 4.77
N PHE A 119 6.64 3.87 5.97
CA PHE A 119 8.01 3.84 6.50
C PHE A 119 8.61 2.43 6.56
#